data_AF-A0A972X5V6-F1
#
_entry.id   AF-A0A972X5V6-F1
#
_cell.length_a   1.000
_cell.length_b   1.000
_cell.length_c   1.000
_cell.angle_alpha   90.00
_cell.angle_beta   90.00
_cell.angle_gamma   90.00
#
_symmetry.space_group_name_H-M   'P 1'
#
loop_
_entity.id
_entity.type
_entity.pdbx_description
1 polymer ?
#
loop_
_entity_poly.entity_id
_entity_poly.type
_entity_poly.pdbx_seq_one_letter_code
_entity_poly.pdbx_strand_id
1 'polypeptide(L)'
;MTRRSFAKDLPSYVLLMLGFVDLLRGVLHTFFIDWANRTFAHLDLSANGADQLVLLSVFGISNFLTGFIYILISRRAGQLSEVVLLLIPFAYGLGWLGMQDAGVRPQADFYGRYFVLGYLGICLATPIVSRVCRDRSTAAT
;
A
#
# COMPACT_ATOMS: atom_id res chain seq x y z
N MET A 1 20.09 3.18 26.49
CA MET A 1 18.79 3.38 25.81
C MET A 1 18.80 4.74 25.12
N THR A 2 19.09 4.75 23.83
CA THR A 2 19.12 5.97 22.99
C THR A 2 17.69 6.51 22.83
N ARG A 3 17.44 7.76 23.20
CA ARG A 3 16.17 8.45 22.89
C ARG A 3 15.99 8.46 21.37
N ARG A 4 15.19 7.53 20.87
CA ARG A 4 14.75 7.48 19.47
C ARG A 4 13.94 8.74 19.19
N SER A 5 14.41 9.57 18.26
CA SER A 5 13.65 10.73 17.81
C SER A 5 12.46 10.22 16.99
N PHE A 6 11.25 10.41 17.52
CA PHE A 6 10.00 9.96 16.89
C PHE A 6 9.91 10.33 15.40
N ALA A 7 10.38 11.52 15.01
CA ALA A 7 10.40 11.99 13.63
C ALA A 7 11.31 11.14 12.70
N LYS A 8 12.42 10.60 13.22
CA LYS A 8 13.33 9.73 12.45
C LYS A 8 12.74 8.34 12.23
N ASP A 9 11.94 7.86 13.17
CA ASP A 9 11.36 6.52 13.13
C ASP A 9 9.94 6.49 12.53
N LEU A 10 9.32 7.65 12.32
CA LEU A 10 7.96 7.77 11.77
C LEU A 10 7.76 6.95 10.49
N PRO A 11 8.65 7.00 9.46
CA PRO A 11 8.52 6.17 8.27
C PRO A 11 8.49 4.67 8.57
N SER A 12 9.28 4.21 9.55
CA SER A 12 9.31 2.79 9.95
C SER A 12 8.01 2.38 10.64
N TYR A 13 7.45 3.21 11.53
CA TYR A 13 6.17 2.93 12.16
C TYR A 13 5.01 2.92 11.16
N VAL A 14 4.98 3.87 10.23
CA VAL A 14 3.97 3.89 9.17
C VAL A 14 4.09 2.66 8.28
N LEU A 15 5.30 2.32 7.82
CA LEU A 15 5.51 1.13 7.00
C LEU A 15 5.09 -0.15 7.73
N LEU A 16 5.35 -0.24 9.03
CA LEU A 16 4.88 -1.35 9.86
C LEU A 16 3.34 -1.44 9.88
N MET A 17 2.65 -0.32 10.06
CA MET A 17 1.17 -0.28 10.03
C MET A 17 0.64 -0.66 8.65
N LEU A 18 1.24 -0.14 7.58
CA LEU A 18 0.89 -0.53 6.21
C LEU A 18 1.13 -2.02 5.95
N GLY A 19 2.16 -2.61 6.58
CA GLY A 19 2.39 -4.05 6.55
C GLY A 19 1.22 -4.86 7.09
N PHE A 20 0.67 -4.47 8.26
CA PHE A 20 -0.52 -5.13 8.81
C PHE A 20 -1.77 -4.90 7.96
N VAL A 21 -1.93 -3.68 7.41
CA VAL A 21 -3.01 -3.36 6.48
C VAL A 21 -2.95 -4.27 5.24
N ASP A 22 -1.76 -4.49 4.69
CA ASP A 22 -1.58 -5.37 3.54
C ASP A 22 -1.82 -6.85 3.89
N LEU A 23 -1.43 -7.32 5.08
CA LEU A 23 -1.82 -8.66 5.53
C LEU A 23 -3.34 -8.83 5.63
N LEU A 24 -4.05 -7.82 6.18
CA LEU A 24 -5.52 -7.82 6.24
C LEU A 24 -6.12 -7.86 4.84
N ARG A 25 -5.61 -7.05 3.91
CA ARG A 25 -6.05 -7.08 2.50
C ARG A 25 -5.78 -8.43 1.85
N GLY A 26 -4.64 -9.06 2.15
CA GLY A 26 -4.33 -10.41 1.72
C GLY A 26 -5.39 -11.40 2.15
N VAL A 27 -5.81 -11.36 3.44
CA VAL A 27 -6.90 -12.20 3.95
C VAL A 27 -8.22 -11.93 3.22
N LEU A 28 -8.58 -10.66 3.03
CA LEU A 28 -9.83 -10.27 2.39
C LEU A 28 -9.90 -10.70 0.93
N HIS A 29 -8.81 -10.53 0.18
CA HIS A 29 -8.75 -10.85 -1.25
C HIS A 29 -8.51 -12.34 -1.56
N THR A 30 -8.23 -13.18 -0.57
CA THR A 30 -8.01 -14.62 -0.75
C THR A 30 -9.07 -15.49 -0.09
N PHE A 31 -9.36 -15.27 1.20
CA PHE A 31 -10.28 -16.09 1.97
C PHE A 31 -11.70 -15.52 2.02
N PHE A 32 -11.86 -14.21 1.91
CA PHE A 32 -13.16 -13.52 1.94
C PHE A 32 -13.50 -12.87 0.59
N ILE A 33 -13.11 -13.53 -0.49
CA ILE A 33 -13.10 -12.92 -1.82
C ILE A 33 -14.48 -12.46 -2.32
N ASP A 34 -15.54 -13.21 -2.06
CA ASP A 34 -16.90 -12.81 -2.45
C ASP A 34 -17.39 -11.59 -1.68
N TRP A 35 -16.96 -11.44 -0.43
CA TRP A 35 -17.26 -10.25 0.36
C TRP A 35 -16.45 -9.06 -0.16
N ALA A 36 -15.15 -9.24 -0.39
CA ALA A 36 -14.30 -8.20 -0.95
C ALA A 36 -14.79 -7.72 -2.32
N ASN A 37 -15.28 -8.63 -3.17
CA ASN A 37 -15.89 -8.27 -4.44
C ASN A 37 -17.18 -7.45 -4.24
N ARG A 38 -18.10 -7.91 -3.38
CA ARG A 38 -19.39 -7.22 -3.14
C ARG A 38 -19.27 -5.88 -2.42
N THR A 39 -18.18 -5.64 -1.69
CA THR A 39 -18.01 -4.42 -0.90
C THR A 39 -17.07 -3.40 -1.55
N PHE A 40 -16.03 -3.87 -2.25
CA PHE A 40 -14.98 -3.00 -2.76
C PHE A 40 -14.73 -3.12 -4.25
N ALA A 41 -14.66 -4.35 -4.78
CA ALA A 41 -14.18 -4.56 -6.15
C ALA A 41 -15.28 -4.35 -7.21
N HIS A 42 -16.52 -4.72 -6.89
CA HIS A 42 -17.70 -4.66 -7.75
C HIS A 42 -17.46 -5.19 -9.17
N LEU A 43 -16.70 -6.28 -9.27
CA LEU A 43 -16.42 -6.93 -10.54
C LEU A 43 -17.70 -7.60 -11.08
N ASP A 44 -17.93 -7.45 -12.38
CA ASP A 44 -19.01 -8.15 -13.08
C ASP A 44 -18.62 -9.61 -13.33
N LEU A 45 -19.15 -10.48 -12.48
CA LEU A 45 -18.88 -11.91 -12.52
C LEU A 45 -19.71 -12.68 -13.56
N SER A 46 -20.58 -12.01 -14.34
CA SER A 46 -21.53 -12.68 -15.25
C SER A 46 -20.87 -13.31 -16.48
N ALA A 47 -19.78 -12.73 -17.00
CA ALA A 47 -19.10 -13.22 -18.19
C ALA A 47 -17.90 -14.14 -17.85
N ASN A 48 -16.95 -13.65 -17.03
CA ASN A 48 -15.69 -14.34 -16.72
C ASN A 48 -15.39 -14.30 -15.20
N GLY A 49 -16.40 -14.56 -14.38
CA GLY A 49 -16.30 -14.39 -12.93
C GLY A 49 -15.18 -15.20 -12.28
N ALA A 50 -14.94 -16.45 -12.72
CA ALA A 50 -13.88 -17.29 -12.15
C ALA A 50 -12.49 -16.68 -12.36
N ASP A 51 -12.16 -16.25 -13.57
CA ASP A 51 -10.86 -15.65 -13.88
C ASP A 51 -10.65 -14.32 -13.17
N GLN A 52 -11.71 -13.51 -13.05
CA GLN A 52 -11.66 -12.25 -12.30
C GLN A 52 -11.42 -12.48 -10.81
N LEU A 53 -12.05 -13.50 -10.20
CA LEU A 53 -11.79 -13.88 -8.81
C LEU A 53 -10.39 -14.47 -8.64
N VAL A 54 -9.85 -15.20 -9.63
CA VAL A 54 -8.45 -15.65 -9.60
C VAL A 54 -7.52 -14.45 -9.60
N LEU A 55 -7.72 -13.45 -10.47
CA LEU A 55 -6.90 -12.23 -10.48
C LEU A 55 -6.97 -11.46 -9.15
N LEU A 56 -8.17 -11.35 -8.56
CA LEU A 56 -8.34 -10.74 -7.24
C LEU A 56 -7.60 -11.55 -6.15
N SER A 57 -7.60 -12.88 -6.23
CA SER A 57 -6.82 -13.76 -5.35
C SER A 57 -5.31 -13.57 -5.52
N VAL A 58 -4.81 -13.43 -6.76
CA VAL A 58 -3.40 -13.12 -7.04
C VAL A 58 -3.01 -11.78 -6.44
N PHE A 59 -3.89 -10.78 -6.51
CA PHE A 59 -3.67 -9.52 -5.84
C PHE A 59 -3.59 -9.69 -4.30
N GLY A 60 -4.44 -10.54 -3.72
CA GLY A 60 -4.38 -10.91 -2.31
C GLY A 60 -3.08 -11.61 -1.89
N ILE A 61 -2.60 -12.56 -2.69
CA ILE A 61 -1.28 -13.21 -2.48
C ILE A 61 -0.16 -12.15 -2.49
N SER A 62 -0.22 -11.22 -3.44
CA SER A 62 0.74 -10.11 -3.52
C SER A 62 0.66 -9.22 -2.27
N ASN A 63 -0.54 -9.00 -1.71
CA ASN A 63 -0.70 -8.25 -0.46
C ASN A 63 -0.10 -8.99 0.75
N PHE A 64 -0.17 -10.31 0.83
CA PHE A 64 0.55 -11.05 1.87
C PHE A 64 2.06 -10.84 1.75
N LEU A 65 2.59 -10.99 0.54
CA LEU A 65 4.01 -10.82 0.27
C LEU A 65 4.49 -9.41 0.66
N THR A 66 3.81 -8.36 0.20
CA THR A 66 4.17 -6.98 0.55
C THR A 66 4.01 -6.73 2.04
N GLY A 67 2.94 -7.23 2.67
CA GLY A 67 2.72 -7.11 4.10
C GLY A 67 3.86 -7.67 4.94
N PHE A 68 4.30 -8.91 4.64
CA PHE A 68 5.45 -9.52 5.32
C PHE A 68 6.75 -8.76 5.06
N ILE A 69 7.00 -8.31 3.83
CA ILE A 69 8.19 -7.52 3.48
C ILE A 69 8.20 -6.20 4.25
N TYR A 70 7.08 -5.48 4.34
CA TYR A 70 7.00 -4.20 5.05
C TYR A 70 7.22 -4.36 6.56
N ILE A 71 6.66 -5.42 7.16
CA ILE A 71 6.92 -5.75 8.57
C ILE A 71 8.41 -6.08 8.76
N LEU A 72 9.00 -6.87 7.87
CA LEU A 72 10.42 -7.23 7.96
C LEU A 72 11.32 -5.99 7.84
N ILE A 73 11.10 -5.15 6.82
CA ILE A 73 11.89 -3.94 6.57
C ILE A 73 11.74 -2.96 7.74
N SER A 74 10.53 -2.67 8.19
CA SER A 74 10.32 -1.73 9.31
C SER A 74 11.07 -2.18 10.58
N ARG A 75 11.14 -3.49 10.86
CA ARG A 75 11.79 -4.05 12.05
C ARG A 75 13.30 -4.28 11.91
N ARG A 76 13.79 -4.66 10.74
CA ARG A 76 15.19 -5.05 10.52
C ARG A 76 16.02 -4.04 9.74
N ALA A 77 15.38 -3.21 8.93
CA ALA A 77 16.01 -2.21 8.07
C ALA A 77 15.19 -0.91 8.05
N GLY A 78 14.80 -0.42 9.23
CA GLY A 78 13.87 0.71 9.37
C GLY A 78 14.30 1.98 8.64
N GLN A 79 15.62 2.18 8.44
CA GLN A 79 16.18 3.27 7.65
C GLN A 79 15.78 3.25 6.16
N LEU A 80 15.40 2.09 5.61
CA LEU A 80 14.91 1.95 4.24
C LEU A 80 13.43 2.32 4.12
N SER A 81 12.71 2.46 5.23
CA SER A 81 11.24 2.61 5.20
C SER A 81 10.79 3.84 4.43
N GLU A 82 11.52 4.94 4.53
CA GLU A 82 11.24 6.17 3.77
C GLU A 82 11.33 5.94 2.25
N VAL A 83 12.36 5.21 1.80
CA VAL A 83 12.54 4.87 0.38
C VAL A 83 11.44 3.93 -0.08
N VAL A 84 11.12 2.90 0.71
CA VAL A 84 10.04 1.95 0.38
C VAL A 84 8.70 2.68 0.26
N LEU A 85 8.38 3.58 1.19
CA LEU A 85 7.15 4.38 1.12
C LEU A 85 7.07 5.21 -0.18
N LEU A 86 8.19 5.73 -0.70
CA LEU A 86 8.22 6.45 -1.98
C LEU A 86 8.17 5.53 -3.20
N LEU A 87 8.71 4.31 -3.10
CA LEU A 87 8.67 3.33 -4.19
C LEU A 87 7.26 2.84 -4.47
N ILE A 88 6.38 2.79 -3.46
CA ILE A 88 5.00 2.35 -3.65
C ILE A 88 4.21 3.24 -4.63
N PRO A 89 4.05 4.57 -4.41
CA PRO A 89 3.36 5.44 -5.36
C PRO A 89 4.06 5.49 -6.73
N PHE A 90 5.38 5.38 -6.76
CA PHE A 90 6.12 5.28 -8.03
C PHE A 90 5.73 4.02 -8.82
N ALA A 91 5.68 2.85 -8.18
CA ALA A 91 5.26 1.60 -8.81
C ALA A 91 3.79 1.65 -9.28
N TYR A 92 2.90 2.25 -8.49
CA TYR A 92 1.51 2.49 -8.92
C TYR A 92 1.43 3.41 -10.14
N GLY A 93 2.26 4.45 -10.20
CA GLY A 93 2.37 5.34 -11.36
C GLY A 93 2.84 4.61 -12.61
N LEU A 94 3.85 3.76 -12.50
CA LEU A 94 4.32 2.91 -13.61
C LEU A 94 3.24 1.94 -14.08
N GLY A 95 2.55 1.27 -13.16
CA GLY A 95 1.44 0.37 -13.49
C GLY A 95 0.30 1.10 -14.20
N TRP A 96 -0.05 2.31 -13.74
CA TRP A 96 -1.04 3.16 -14.40
C TRP A 96 -0.64 3.52 -15.83
N LEU A 97 0.61 3.93 -16.06
CA LEU A 97 1.10 4.22 -17.41
C LEU A 97 1.02 2.98 -18.32
N GLY A 98 1.40 1.81 -17.82
CA GLY A 98 1.27 0.55 -18.56
C GLY A 98 -0.18 0.21 -18.91
N MET A 99 -1.13 0.47 -18.01
CA MET A 99 -2.56 0.29 -18.31
C MET A 99 -3.05 1.22 -19.42
N GLN A 100 -2.59 2.48 -19.42
CA GLN A 100 -2.97 3.46 -20.43
C GLN A 100 -2.41 3.12 -21.81
N ASP A 101 -1.16 2.64 -21.86
CA ASP A 101 -0.53 2.14 -23.09
C ASP A 101 -1.30 0.94 -23.67
N ALA A 102 -1.74 0.02 -22.81
CA ALA A 102 -2.57 -1.13 -23.20
C ALA A 102 -4.04 -0.77 -23.51
N GLY A 103 -4.44 0.50 -23.40
CA GLY A 103 -5.82 0.95 -23.63
C GLY A 103 -6.83 0.46 -22.58
N VAL A 104 -6.38 -0.01 -21.42
CA VAL A 104 -7.23 -0.57 -20.37
C VAL A 104 -7.88 0.55 -19.56
N ARG A 105 -9.22 0.57 -19.53
CA ARG A 105 -10.00 1.55 -18.75
C ARG A 105 -10.80 0.85 -17.64
N PRO A 106 -10.87 1.42 -16.43
CA PRO A 106 -11.75 0.90 -15.38
C PRO A 106 -13.21 0.96 -15.84
N GLN A 107 -13.92 -0.17 -15.75
CA GLN A 107 -15.35 -0.26 -16.09
C GLN A 107 -16.24 -0.43 -14.84
N ALA A 108 -15.71 -1.00 -13.77
CA ALA A 108 -16.43 -1.17 -12.51
C ALA A 108 -16.40 0.10 -11.65
N ASP A 109 -17.45 0.29 -10.85
CA ASP A 109 -17.48 1.26 -9.74
C ASP A 109 -16.59 0.78 -8.59
N PHE A 110 -15.28 0.78 -8.83
CA PHE A 110 -14.27 0.23 -7.95
C PHE A 110 -14.05 1.13 -6.72
N TYR A 111 -14.79 0.89 -5.64
CA TYR A 111 -14.64 1.65 -4.39
C TYR A 111 -13.29 1.42 -3.71
N GLY A 112 -12.64 0.28 -3.97
CA GLY A 112 -11.27 0.04 -3.57
C GLY A 112 -10.29 1.14 -4.03
N ARG A 113 -10.62 1.93 -5.07
CA ARG A 113 -9.80 3.07 -5.53
C ARG A 113 -9.59 4.12 -4.45
N TYR A 114 -10.61 4.41 -3.64
CA TYR A 114 -10.52 5.44 -2.59
C TYR A 114 -9.60 5.00 -1.47
N PHE A 115 -9.66 3.71 -1.13
CA PHE A 115 -8.71 3.10 -0.19
C PHE A 115 -7.27 3.20 -0.71
N VAL A 116 -7.04 2.84 -1.98
CA VAL A 116 -5.72 2.96 -2.62
C VAL A 116 -5.24 4.41 -2.64
N LEU A 117 -6.09 5.38 -2.96
CA LEU A 117 -5.72 6.80 -2.92
C LEU A 117 -5.30 7.26 -1.52
N GLY A 118 -6.05 6.87 -0.48
CA GLY A 118 -5.68 7.14 0.90
C GLY A 118 -4.34 6.49 1.29
N TYR A 119 -4.14 5.23 0.90
CA TYR A 119 -2.90 4.50 1.09
C TYR A 119 -1.70 5.22 0.44
N LEU A 120 -1.84 5.62 -0.83
CA LEU A 120 -0.81 6.34 -1.57
C LEU A 120 -0.54 7.73 -0.97
N GLY A 121 -1.60 8.41 -0.52
CA GLY A 121 -1.49 9.67 0.20
C GLY A 121 -0.64 9.55 1.47
N ILE A 122 -0.87 8.51 2.29
CA ILE A 122 -0.05 8.23 3.48
C ILE A 122 1.41 7.96 3.09
N CYS A 123 1.63 7.18 2.03
CA CYS A 123 2.97 6.86 1.52
C CYS A 123 3.75 8.12 1.09
N LEU A 124 3.09 9.11 0.49
CA LEU A 124 3.71 10.37 0.06
C LEU A 124 3.86 11.37 1.21
N ALA A 125 2.85 11.50 2.07
CA ALA A 125 2.84 12.47 3.16
C ALA A 125 3.88 12.13 4.24
N THR A 126 4.07 10.85 4.53
CA THR A 126 4.94 10.41 5.64
C THR A 126 6.40 10.85 5.48
N PRO A 127 7.08 10.62 4.33
CA PRO A 127 8.42 11.15 4.09
C PRO A 127 8.50 12.67 4.22
N ILE A 128 7.50 13.40 3.70
CA ILE A 128 7.46 14.87 3.77
C ILE A 128 7.41 15.33 5.24
N VAL A 129 6.48 14.78 6.02
CA VAL A 129 6.33 15.10 7.44
C VAL A 129 7.59 14.74 8.23
N SER A 130 8.17 13.56 7.98
CA SER A 130 9.41 13.13 8.66
C SER A 130 10.57 14.10 8.41
N ARG A 131 10.74 14.58 7.17
CA ARG A 131 11.78 15.56 6.81
C ARG A 131 11.55 16.93 7.45
N VAL A 132 10.34 17.48 7.32
CA VAL A 132 9.98 18.78 7.92
C VAL A 132 10.19 18.77 9.44
N CYS A 133 9.80 17.70 10.14
CA CYS A 133 10.02 17.57 11.58
C CYS A 133 11.51 17.43 11.94
N ARG A 134 12.32 16.80 11.09
CA ARG A 134 13.76 16.65 11.28
C ARG A 134 14.48 17.99 11.17
N ASP A 135 14.16 18.77 10.14
CA ASP A 135 14.81 20.06 9.85
C ASP A 135 14.51 21.10 10.95
N ARG A 136 13.28 21.10 11.47
CA ARG A 136 12.89 21.95 12.62
C ARG A 136 13.64 21.58 13.90
N SER A 137 14.00 20.31 14.07
CA SER A 137 14.74 19.86 15.24
C SER A 137 16.22 20.25 15.19
N THR A 138 16.79 20.36 13.99
CA THR A 138 18.19 20.81 13.79
C THR A 138 18.34 22.33 13.80
N ALA A 139 17.30 23.08 13.45
CA ALA A 139 17.33 24.55 13.50
C ALA A 139 17.18 25.12 14.93
N ALA A 140 16.79 24.29 15.91
CA ALA A 140 16.57 24.69 17.30
C ALA A 140 17.75 24.37 18.24
N THR A 141 18.87 23.88 17.71
CA THR A 141 20.12 23.55 18.41
C THR A 141 21.25 24.42 17.89
#